data_AF-A0A6I6AGJ8-F1
#
_entry.id   AF-A0A6I6AGJ8-F1
#
_cell.length_a   1.000
_cell.length_b   1.000
_cell.length_c   1.000
_cell.angle_alpha   90.00
_cell.angle_beta   90.00
_cell.angle_gamma   90.00
#
_symmetry.space_group_name_H-M   'P 1'
#
loop_
_entity.id
_entity.type
_entity.pdbx_description
1 polymer ?
#
loop_
_entity_poly.entity_id
_entity_poly.type
_entity_poly.pdbx_seq_one_letter_code
_entity_poly.pdbx_strand_id
1 'polypeptide(L)'
;MVAMLLYAKYQGDPHQLESLPDLKPPIKNDEIALQLVPENAELPPGHTLQLGGPGRRFGNVMVTPLRVTRGPLEFEHYTGDASRTREPTSSDVLKLYLKFENMSDDQTFEPLDQKLLLSRVPGKNPDSPMRANNFVSRLDQLHPDGERVLVYDMPPSWEWNIKGQNINQESAPQKLEPGQSFETFVATNETGIDSLTGELVWRLQIRKGYNPKSHRGVTTLIDVVFNSDQIQKEVPAESKAPLPTS
;
A
#
# COMPACT_ATOMS: atom_id res chain seq x y z
N MET A 1 29.04 29.07 -41.12
CA MET A 1 29.22 28.45 -39.79
C MET A 1 27.87 27.94 -39.32
N VAL A 2 27.76 26.62 -39.23
CA VAL A 2 26.55 25.87 -38.89
C VAL A 2 26.71 25.36 -37.46
N ALA A 3 25.70 25.60 -36.62
CA ALA A 3 25.24 24.77 -35.49
C ALA A 3 24.53 25.65 -34.45
N MET A 4 23.25 25.98 -34.66
CA MET A 4 22.35 26.26 -33.55
C MET A 4 21.89 24.90 -33.01
N LEU A 5 22.29 24.57 -31.79
CA LEU A 5 21.76 23.43 -31.05
C LEU A 5 20.25 23.61 -30.86
N LEU A 6 19.47 22.79 -31.57
CA LEU A 6 18.08 22.52 -31.26
C LEU A 6 18.04 21.75 -29.94
N TYR A 7 17.66 22.45 -28.86
CA TYR A 7 17.29 21.81 -27.60
C TYR A 7 15.91 21.16 -27.82
N ALA A 8 15.90 19.95 -28.36
CA ALA A 8 14.68 19.16 -28.49
C ALA A 8 14.20 18.79 -27.08
N LYS A 9 13.05 19.36 -26.69
CA LYS A 9 12.24 18.92 -25.55
C LYS A 9 12.06 17.40 -25.62
N TYR A 10 12.67 16.68 -24.69
CA TYR A 10 12.15 15.38 -24.26
C TYR A 10 10.88 15.65 -23.44
N GLN A 11 9.77 15.92 -24.13
CA GLN A 11 8.43 15.73 -23.57
C GLN A 11 7.98 14.36 -24.05
N GLY A 12 8.54 13.31 -23.45
CA GLY A 12 7.88 12.00 -23.51
C GLY A 12 6.51 12.17 -22.85
N ASP A 13 5.47 11.66 -23.48
CA ASP A 13 4.15 11.63 -22.87
C ASP A 13 4.29 11.03 -21.45
N PRO A 14 3.77 11.68 -20.40
CA PRO A 14 3.87 11.15 -19.05
C PRO A 14 3.22 9.77 -19.04
N HIS A 15 3.96 8.77 -18.55
CA HIS A 15 3.47 7.39 -18.53
C HIS A 15 2.17 7.36 -17.73
N GLN A 16 1.11 6.73 -18.27
CA GLN A 16 -0.26 6.83 -17.72
C GLN A 16 -0.35 6.46 -16.23
N LEU A 17 0.55 5.59 -15.75
CA LEU A 17 0.61 5.15 -14.36
C LEU A 17 1.33 6.12 -13.41
N GLU A 18 2.01 7.15 -13.92
CA GLU A 18 2.60 8.20 -13.08
C GLU A 18 1.55 9.03 -12.35
N SER A 19 0.32 9.09 -12.88
CA SER A 19 -0.78 9.85 -12.29
C SER A 19 -2.11 9.19 -12.61
N LEU A 20 -2.50 8.27 -11.74
CA LEU A 20 -3.84 7.73 -11.72
C LEU A 20 -4.76 8.72 -10.98
N PRO A 21 -6.03 8.86 -11.38
CA PRO A 21 -7.00 9.46 -10.48
C PRO A 21 -7.01 8.62 -9.20
N ASP A 22 -6.94 9.26 -8.04
CA ASP A 22 -7.46 8.62 -6.82
C ASP A 22 -8.92 8.21 -7.07
N LEU A 23 -9.40 7.20 -6.34
CA LEU A 23 -10.71 6.55 -6.47
C LEU A 23 -11.81 7.53 -6.91
N LYS A 24 -11.86 7.81 -8.21
CA LYS A 24 -12.91 8.56 -8.86
C LYS A 24 -13.95 7.50 -9.17
N PRO A 25 -15.24 7.78 -8.99
CA PRO A 25 -16.24 6.99 -9.68
C PRO A 25 -16.17 7.40 -11.17
N PRO A 26 -15.78 6.54 -12.12
CA PRO A 26 -16.71 6.35 -13.22
C PRO A 26 -17.99 5.81 -12.57
N ILE A 27 -18.99 6.67 -12.40
CA ILE A 27 -20.33 6.19 -12.03
C ILE A 27 -20.77 5.29 -13.17
N LYS A 28 -20.65 3.99 -12.95
CA LYS A 28 -21.36 2.96 -13.69
C LYS A 28 -22.24 2.31 -12.65
N ASN A 29 -23.53 2.63 -12.67
CA ASN A 29 -24.53 2.07 -11.75
C ASN A 29 -24.22 2.30 -10.24
N ASP A 30 -23.93 3.53 -9.82
CA ASP A 30 -23.75 3.93 -8.41
C ASP A 30 -22.59 3.26 -7.61
N GLU A 31 -21.68 2.55 -8.27
CA GLU A 31 -20.47 2.00 -7.63
C GLU A 31 -19.20 2.80 -7.98
N ILE A 32 -18.34 3.03 -6.97
CA ILE A 32 -17.04 3.69 -7.13
C ILE A 32 -16.10 2.72 -7.86
N ALA A 33 -15.95 2.85 -9.17
CA ALA A 33 -15.10 1.94 -9.93
C ALA A 33 -13.60 2.26 -9.75
N LEU A 34 -12.93 1.41 -8.98
CA LEU A 34 -11.47 1.28 -8.97
C LEU A 34 -10.96 1.20 -10.42
N GLN A 35 -10.01 2.06 -10.79
CA GLN A 35 -9.27 1.87 -12.04
C GLN A 35 -8.27 0.72 -11.82
N LEU A 36 -8.69 -0.49 -12.17
CA LEU A 36 -7.84 -1.66 -12.11
C LEU A 36 -6.75 -1.57 -13.18
N VAL A 37 -5.50 -1.67 -12.75
CA VAL A 37 -4.33 -1.73 -13.64
C VAL A 37 -3.99 -3.21 -13.87
N PRO A 38 -3.68 -3.62 -15.12
CA PRO A 38 -3.22 -4.99 -15.39
C PRO A 38 -2.03 -5.38 -14.52
N GLU A 39 -1.99 -6.63 -14.08
CA GLU A 39 -0.97 -7.10 -13.14
C GLU A 39 0.42 -7.12 -13.77
N ASN A 40 0.52 -7.42 -15.06
CA ASN A 40 1.76 -7.31 -15.84
C ASN A 40 2.07 -5.89 -16.31
N ALA A 41 1.35 -4.86 -15.88
CA ALA A 41 1.66 -3.51 -16.30
C ALA A 41 3.07 -3.13 -15.82
N GLU A 42 3.91 -2.71 -16.76
CA GLU A 42 5.20 -2.10 -16.46
C GLU A 42 4.94 -0.74 -15.81
N LEU A 43 5.54 -0.52 -14.64
CA LEU A 43 5.42 0.75 -13.95
C LEU A 43 6.38 1.80 -14.55
N PRO A 44 6.09 3.11 -14.43
CA PRO A 44 6.96 4.13 -14.98
C PRO A 44 8.36 4.05 -14.36
N PRO A 45 9.41 4.48 -15.07
CA PRO A 45 10.78 4.42 -14.59
C PRO A 45 10.93 4.89 -13.14
N GLY A 46 11.36 3.96 -12.29
CA GLY A 46 11.64 4.21 -10.89
C GLY A 46 10.45 4.19 -9.94
N HIS A 47 9.30 3.67 -10.36
CA HIS A 47 8.25 3.24 -9.43
C HIS A 47 8.56 1.89 -8.78
N THR A 48 9.67 1.25 -9.17
CA THR A 48 10.23 0.09 -8.48
C THR A 48 11.20 0.56 -7.38
N LEU A 49 10.94 0.15 -6.14
CA LEU A 49 11.74 0.43 -4.96
C LEU A 49 12.34 -0.86 -4.41
N GLN A 50 13.59 -0.82 -3.97
CA GLN A 50 14.23 -1.94 -3.27
C GLN A 50 13.87 -1.90 -1.79
N LEU A 51 13.50 -3.04 -1.19
CA LEU A 51 13.31 -3.15 0.25
C LEU A 51 14.58 -2.78 1.02
N GLY A 52 14.45 -1.90 2.03
CA GLY A 52 15.57 -1.37 2.80
C GLY A 52 16.44 -0.36 2.03
N GLY A 53 16.07 -0.02 0.79
CA GLY A 53 16.73 0.99 -0.02
C GLY A 53 16.34 2.42 0.37
N PRO A 54 16.92 3.43 -0.32
CA PRO A 54 16.55 4.82 -0.10
C PRO A 54 15.09 5.07 -0.51
N GLY A 55 14.47 6.04 0.15
CA GLY A 55 13.14 6.50 -0.22
C GLY A 55 13.12 7.18 -1.59
N ARG A 56 11.94 7.20 -2.22
CA ARG A 56 11.72 7.94 -3.46
C ARG A 56 10.49 8.83 -3.39
N ARG A 57 10.61 10.00 -4.01
CA ARG A 57 9.54 10.97 -4.14
C ARG A 57 8.59 10.61 -5.29
N PHE A 58 7.30 10.59 -4.97
CA PHE A 58 6.19 10.52 -5.90
C PHE A 58 5.28 11.72 -5.63
N GLY A 59 5.22 12.70 -6.54
CA GLY A 59 4.47 13.93 -6.30
C GLY A 59 4.87 14.61 -4.99
N ASN A 60 3.94 14.70 -4.04
CA ASN A 60 4.12 15.32 -2.74
C ASN A 60 4.51 14.34 -1.61
N VAL A 61 4.70 13.06 -1.91
CA VAL A 61 5.06 12.06 -0.88
C VAL A 61 6.43 11.43 -1.17
N MET A 62 7.26 11.30 -0.15
CA MET A 62 8.42 10.42 -0.15
C MET A 62 8.02 9.08 0.45
N VAL A 63 8.36 7.97 -0.22
CA VAL A 63 8.05 6.62 0.24
C VAL A 63 9.34 5.84 0.43
N THR A 64 9.52 5.27 1.62
CA THR A 64 10.69 4.46 1.97
C THR A 64 10.24 3.07 2.44
N PRO A 65 10.54 2.00 1.68
CA PRO A 65 10.29 0.63 2.13
C PRO A 65 11.32 0.20 3.18
N LEU A 66 10.84 -0.16 4.37
CA LEU A 66 11.71 -0.38 5.53
C LEU A 66 12.10 -1.85 5.67
N ARG A 67 11.11 -2.74 5.80
CA ARG A 67 11.29 -4.17 6.06
C ARG A 67 10.01 -4.93 5.76
N VAL A 68 10.12 -6.25 5.61
CA VAL A 68 8.98 -7.17 5.57
C VAL A 68 9.09 -8.10 6.77
N THR A 69 8.00 -8.29 7.49
CA THR A 69 7.92 -9.31 8.56
C THR A 69 6.89 -10.37 8.30
N ARG A 70 7.00 -11.47 9.04
CA ARG A 70 6.04 -12.55 9.12
C ARG A 70 5.62 -12.78 10.57
N GLY A 71 4.31 -12.70 10.83
CA GLY A 71 3.70 -12.92 12.14
C GLY A 71 2.19 -12.68 12.10
N PRO A 72 1.45 -12.97 13.17
CA PRO A 72 0.01 -12.77 13.21
C PRO A 72 -0.37 -11.29 13.22
N LEU A 73 -1.59 -10.97 12.80
CA LEU A 73 -2.19 -9.64 13.05
C LEU A 73 -2.85 -9.62 14.43
N GLU A 74 -2.56 -8.57 15.18
CA GLU A 74 -3.27 -8.23 16.41
C GLU A 74 -4.31 -7.15 16.11
N PHE A 75 -5.37 -7.14 16.93
CA PHE A 75 -6.49 -6.23 16.75
C PHE A 75 -6.75 -5.39 17.98
N GLU A 76 -7.27 -4.19 17.75
CA GLU A 76 -7.78 -3.29 18.78
C GLU A 76 -9.17 -2.80 18.39
N HIS A 77 -10.04 -2.62 19.38
CA HIS A 77 -11.39 -2.13 19.10
C HIS A 77 -11.36 -0.68 18.61
N TYR A 78 -12.24 -0.31 17.68
CA TYR A 78 -12.23 1.02 17.06
C TYR A 78 -12.39 2.20 18.02
N THR A 79 -12.96 1.97 19.20
CA THR A 79 -13.10 3.00 20.24
C THR A 79 -11.86 3.18 21.10
N GLY A 80 -10.84 2.33 20.95
CA GLY A 80 -9.68 2.25 21.86
C GLY A 80 -10.01 1.61 23.22
N ASP A 81 -11.16 0.96 23.37
CA ASP A 81 -11.54 0.25 24.59
C ASP A 81 -10.72 -1.03 24.77
N ALA A 82 -9.75 -1.00 25.68
CA ALA A 82 -8.85 -2.11 25.97
C ALA A 82 -9.53 -3.33 26.60
N SER A 83 -10.78 -3.21 27.08
CA SER A 83 -11.55 -4.35 27.59
C SER A 83 -12.14 -5.21 26.47
N ARG A 84 -12.28 -4.65 25.27
CA ARG A 84 -12.74 -5.37 24.08
C ARG A 84 -11.54 -5.97 23.38
N THR A 85 -11.43 -7.29 23.46
CA THR A 85 -10.33 -8.05 22.86
C THR A 85 -10.82 -8.94 21.71
N ARG A 86 -9.90 -9.20 20.79
CA ARG A 86 -10.09 -10.14 19.69
C ARG A 86 -8.82 -10.95 19.55
N GLU A 87 -8.99 -12.25 19.30
CA GLU A 87 -7.88 -13.14 19.03
C GLU A 87 -7.08 -12.69 17.80
N PRO A 88 -5.74 -12.82 17.81
CA PRO A 88 -4.93 -12.61 16.62
C PRO A 88 -5.36 -13.52 15.46
N THR A 89 -4.88 -13.24 14.25
CA THR A 89 -5.10 -14.14 13.12
C THR A 89 -4.58 -15.55 13.45
N SER A 90 -5.35 -16.57 13.05
CA SER A 90 -5.01 -17.98 13.32
C SER A 90 -3.77 -18.47 12.56
N SER A 91 -3.29 -17.69 11.60
CA SER A 91 -2.10 -17.95 10.80
C SER A 91 -1.33 -16.64 10.61
N ASP A 92 -0.05 -16.78 10.26
CA ASP A 92 0.80 -15.65 9.95
C ASP A 92 0.29 -14.89 8.72
N VAL A 93 0.63 -13.61 8.67
CA VAL A 93 0.60 -12.79 7.45
C VAL A 93 2.00 -12.25 7.17
N LEU A 94 2.20 -11.71 5.97
CA LEU A 94 3.34 -10.83 5.73
C LEU A 94 2.94 -9.37 5.98
N LYS A 95 3.86 -8.56 6.51
CA LYS A 95 3.65 -7.12 6.74
C LYS A 95 4.79 -6.33 6.08
N LEU A 96 4.47 -5.53 5.07
CA LEU A 96 5.41 -4.59 4.45
C LEU A 96 5.38 -3.27 5.20
N TYR A 97 6.45 -2.93 5.89
CA TYR A 97 6.61 -1.66 6.61
C TYR A 97 7.12 -0.56 5.67
N LEU A 98 6.46 0.60 5.74
CA LEU A 98 6.73 1.76 4.91
C LEU A 98 6.78 3.01 5.78
N LYS A 99 7.68 3.93 5.43
CA LYS A 99 7.63 5.31 5.89
C LYS A 99 7.11 6.20 4.78
N PHE A 100 6.14 7.05 5.12
CA PHE A 100 5.66 8.13 4.27
C PHE A 100 6.07 9.46 4.86
N GLU A 101 6.55 10.37 4.02
CA GLU A 101 6.88 11.75 4.41
C GLU A 101 6.27 12.73 3.41
N ASN A 102 5.62 13.77 3.92
CA ASN A 102 5.01 14.79 3.09
C ASN A 102 6.05 15.84 2.71
N MET A 103 6.35 15.87 1.42
CA MET A 103 7.35 16.75 0.78
C MET A 103 6.70 17.98 0.12
N SER A 104 5.45 18.28 0.43
CA SER A 104 4.79 19.54 0.05
C SER A 104 5.00 20.61 1.12
N ASP A 105 4.80 21.86 0.72
CA ASP A 105 4.84 23.01 1.62
C ASP A 105 3.43 23.46 2.04
N ASP A 106 2.38 22.97 1.35
CA ASP A 106 1.04 23.56 1.39
C ASP A 106 -0.11 22.54 1.36
N GLN A 107 0.16 21.24 1.20
CA GLN A 107 -0.89 20.23 1.12
C GLN A 107 -0.85 19.28 2.31
N THR A 108 -1.99 19.16 3.00
CA THR A 108 -2.24 18.04 3.91
C THR A 108 -3.01 16.96 3.16
N PHE A 109 -2.51 15.73 3.15
CA PHE A 109 -3.17 14.60 2.48
C PHE A 109 -2.84 13.27 3.15
N GLU A 110 -3.50 12.22 2.68
CA GLU A 110 -3.43 10.88 3.25
C GLU A 110 -2.75 9.97 2.22
N PRO A 111 -1.48 9.56 2.39
CA PRO A 111 -0.79 8.73 1.40
C PRO A 111 -1.40 7.34 1.21
N LEU A 112 -2.00 6.81 2.28
CA LEU A 112 -2.73 5.54 2.30
C LEU A 112 -3.98 5.71 3.16
N ASP A 113 -5.05 5.02 2.76
CA ASP A 113 -6.28 4.87 3.53
C ASP A 113 -6.87 3.47 3.27
N GLN A 114 -7.81 3.04 4.13
CA GLN A 114 -8.43 1.72 4.01
C GLN A 114 -9.11 1.52 2.66
N LYS A 115 -9.80 2.54 2.14
CA LYS A 115 -10.52 2.43 0.88
C LYS A 115 -9.56 2.18 -0.29
N LEU A 116 -8.44 2.90 -0.35
CA LEU A 116 -7.42 2.72 -1.38
C LEU A 116 -6.76 1.34 -1.29
N LEU A 117 -6.44 0.89 -0.09
CA LEU A 117 -5.78 -0.41 0.14
C LEU A 117 -6.71 -1.59 -0.18
N LEU A 118 -7.96 -1.52 0.28
CA LEU A 118 -8.90 -2.64 0.29
C LEU A 118 -9.84 -2.67 -0.91
N SER A 119 -9.75 -1.69 -1.80
CA SER A 119 -10.53 -1.70 -3.05
C SER A 119 -10.16 -2.93 -3.89
N ARG A 120 -11.18 -3.75 -4.17
CA ARG A 120 -11.08 -4.96 -4.99
C ARG A 120 -12.25 -4.98 -5.98
N VAL A 121 -12.09 -5.65 -7.10
CA VAL A 121 -13.15 -5.90 -8.10
C VAL A 121 -13.25 -7.40 -8.38
N PRO A 122 -14.45 -7.93 -8.68
CA PRO A 122 -14.59 -9.31 -9.09
C PRO A 122 -13.79 -9.57 -10.38
N GLY A 123 -13.29 -10.79 -10.52
CA GLY A 123 -12.70 -11.22 -11.79
C GLY A 123 -13.75 -11.31 -12.91
N LYS A 124 -13.31 -11.66 -14.12
CA LYS A 124 -14.20 -11.62 -15.31
C LYS A 124 -15.40 -12.56 -15.20
N ASN A 125 -15.25 -13.68 -14.49
CA ASN A 125 -16.29 -14.68 -14.29
C ASN A 125 -16.52 -14.90 -12.78
N PRO A 126 -17.67 -15.47 -12.36
CA PRO A 126 -17.99 -15.70 -10.94
C PRO A 126 -16.94 -16.53 -10.17
N ASP A 127 -16.28 -17.46 -10.85
CA ASP A 127 -15.25 -18.31 -10.27
C ASP A 127 -13.84 -17.68 -10.31
N SER A 128 -13.70 -16.50 -10.92
CA SER A 128 -12.41 -15.82 -11.01
C SER A 128 -12.05 -15.19 -9.65
N PRO A 129 -10.77 -15.23 -9.26
CA PRO A 129 -10.33 -14.58 -8.03
C PRO A 129 -10.59 -13.07 -8.08
N MET A 130 -10.78 -12.48 -6.91
CA MET A 130 -10.84 -11.03 -6.75
C MET A 130 -9.54 -10.40 -7.27
N ARG A 131 -9.67 -9.23 -7.91
CA ARG A 131 -8.54 -8.46 -8.44
C ARG A 131 -8.41 -7.14 -7.71
N ALA A 132 -7.18 -6.69 -7.53
CA ALA A 132 -6.86 -5.45 -6.84
C ALA A 132 -5.57 -4.86 -7.40
N ASN A 133 -5.36 -3.56 -7.16
CA ASN A 133 -4.08 -2.91 -7.42
C ASN A 133 -3.05 -3.17 -6.30
N ASN A 134 -3.47 -3.69 -5.15
CA ASN A 134 -2.62 -3.97 -4.00
C ASN A 134 -2.50 -5.49 -3.80
N PHE A 135 -1.31 -6.04 -4.04
CA PHE A 135 -1.04 -7.47 -3.91
C PHE A 135 0.45 -7.74 -3.77
N VAL A 136 0.79 -8.95 -3.35
CA VAL A 136 2.14 -9.52 -3.42
C VAL A 136 2.12 -10.75 -4.32
N SER A 137 3.15 -10.90 -5.15
CA SER A 137 3.35 -12.09 -5.98
C SER A 137 4.83 -12.40 -6.09
N ARG A 138 5.14 -13.61 -6.57
CA ARG A 138 6.48 -13.83 -7.12
C ARG A 138 6.66 -13.01 -8.39
N LEU A 139 7.89 -12.60 -8.66
CA LEU A 139 8.22 -11.79 -9.83
C LEU A 139 7.91 -12.54 -11.14
N ASP A 140 8.17 -13.85 -11.18
CA ASP A 140 7.85 -14.73 -12.31
C ASP A 140 6.34 -14.92 -12.53
N GLN A 141 5.52 -14.59 -11.53
CA GLN A 141 4.06 -14.69 -11.56
C GLN A 141 3.38 -13.33 -11.79
N LEU A 142 4.12 -12.28 -12.16
CA LEU A 142 3.56 -10.94 -12.42
C LEU A 142 2.88 -10.88 -13.79
N HIS A 143 1.82 -11.67 -13.94
CA HIS A 143 0.99 -11.76 -15.15
C HIS A 143 -0.48 -12.01 -14.80
N PRO A 144 -1.42 -11.78 -15.75
CA PRO A 144 -2.86 -11.78 -15.46
C PRO A 144 -3.39 -13.06 -14.80
N ASP A 145 -2.80 -14.21 -15.10
CA ASP A 145 -3.19 -15.52 -14.54
C ASP A 145 -2.25 -16.03 -13.43
N GLY A 146 -1.28 -15.22 -13.00
CA GLY A 146 -0.28 -15.60 -12.02
C GLY A 146 -0.82 -15.57 -10.60
N GLU A 147 -0.26 -16.43 -9.75
CA GLU A 147 -0.62 -16.49 -8.33
C GLU A 147 -0.25 -15.18 -7.62
N ARG A 148 -1.16 -14.71 -6.76
CA ARG A 148 -0.95 -13.52 -5.93
C ARG A 148 -1.69 -13.64 -4.62
N VAL A 149 -1.13 -13.02 -3.59
CA VAL A 149 -1.77 -12.86 -2.30
C VAL A 149 -2.23 -11.41 -2.19
N LEU A 150 -3.53 -11.22 -1.93
CA LEU A 150 -4.09 -9.90 -1.73
C LEU A 150 -3.77 -9.37 -0.33
N VAL A 151 -3.90 -8.05 -0.16
CA VAL A 151 -3.83 -7.42 1.16
C VAL A 151 -4.95 -7.92 2.08
N TYR A 152 -4.72 -7.89 3.39
CA TYR A 152 -5.65 -8.36 4.41
C TYR A 152 -7.04 -7.74 4.24
N ASP A 153 -8.12 -8.54 4.25
CA ASP A 153 -9.48 -8.02 4.11
C ASP A 153 -10.00 -7.42 5.42
N MET A 154 -10.50 -6.19 5.37
CA MET A 154 -11.21 -5.57 6.50
C MET A 154 -12.62 -5.20 6.06
N PRO A 155 -13.65 -5.93 6.50
CA PRO A 155 -15.03 -5.60 6.14
C PRO A 155 -15.39 -4.17 6.59
N PRO A 156 -16.15 -3.39 5.79
CA PRO A 156 -16.52 -2.02 6.15
C PRO A 156 -17.30 -1.89 7.46
N SER A 157 -18.02 -2.93 7.87
CA SER A 157 -18.80 -2.96 9.12
C SER A 157 -18.01 -3.48 10.32
N TRP A 158 -16.70 -3.62 10.21
CA TRP A 158 -15.90 -4.29 11.22
C TRP A 158 -15.54 -3.35 12.38
N GLU A 159 -15.67 -3.86 13.61
CA GLU A 159 -15.41 -3.09 14.85
C GLU A 159 -13.93 -3.10 15.28
N TRP A 160 -13.05 -3.67 14.46
CA TRP A 160 -11.66 -3.97 14.83
C TRP A 160 -10.70 -3.31 13.86
N ASN A 161 -9.69 -2.65 14.41
CA ASN A 161 -8.54 -2.15 13.68
C ASN A 161 -7.37 -3.11 13.80
N ILE A 162 -6.50 -3.09 12.80
CA ILE A 162 -5.20 -3.74 12.89
C ILE A 162 -4.30 -2.88 13.78
N LYS A 163 -3.86 -3.47 14.89
CA LYS A 163 -3.02 -2.79 15.87
C LYS A 163 -1.68 -2.38 15.27
N GLY A 164 -1.30 -1.11 15.48
CA GLY A 164 -0.03 -0.55 15.01
C GLY A 164 0.06 -0.34 13.50
N GLN A 165 -0.99 -0.62 12.72
CA GLN A 165 -1.02 -0.28 11.30
C GLN A 165 -1.08 1.23 11.12
N ASN A 166 -1.73 1.98 12.02
CA ASN A 166 -1.76 3.45 12.00
C ASN A 166 -2.24 4.03 10.65
N ILE A 167 -3.17 3.34 9.96
CA ILE A 167 -3.82 3.83 8.73
C ILE A 167 -5.22 4.30 9.08
N ASN A 168 -5.62 5.36 8.39
CA ASN A 168 -6.82 6.16 8.57
C ASN A 168 -8.06 5.28 8.73
N GLN A 169 -8.72 5.44 9.87
CA GLN A 169 -10.12 5.09 10.02
C GLN A 169 -10.96 6.29 9.52
N GLU A 170 -12.16 6.03 9.01
CA GLU A 170 -13.05 7.11 8.55
C GLU A 170 -13.32 8.16 9.65
N SER A 171 -13.28 7.76 10.94
CA SER A 171 -13.46 8.63 12.10
C SER A 171 -12.18 9.35 12.56
N ALA A 172 -10.99 8.87 12.17
CA ALA A 172 -9.69 9.41 12.61
C ALA A 172 -8.63 9.21 11.50
N PRO A 173 -8.63 10.06 10.46
CA PRO A 173 -7.64 9.96 9.41
C PRO A 173 -6.24 10.41 9.88
N GLN A 174 -5.21 9.60 9.63
CA GLN A 174 -3.79 9.96 9.57
C GLN A 174 -3.55 10.91 8.39
N LYS A 175 -3.96 12.16 8.59
CA LYS A 175 -3.60 13.28 7.72
C LYS A 175 -2.13 13.60 7.92
N LEU A 176 -1.39 13.64 6.82
CA LEU A 176 0.02 13.99 6.81
C LEU A 176 0.17 15.45 6.41
N GLU A 177 0.49 16.32 7.36
CA GLU A 177 0.74 17.75 7.10
C GLU A 177 2.12 17.95 6.44
N PRO A 178 2.38 19.10 5.79
CA PRO A 178 3.70 19.47 5.27
C PRO A 178 4.84 19.18 6.24
N GLY A 179 5.87 18.46 5.78
CA GLY A 179 7.05 18.10 6.56
C GLY A 179 6.84 16.97 7.60
N GLN A 180 5.62 16.47 7.78
CA GLN A 180 5.38 15.35 8.68
C GLN A 180 5.73 14.01 8.02
N SER A 181 6.03 13.02 8.87
CA SER A 181 6.20 11.63 8.44
C SER A 181 5.50 10.67 9.39
N PHE A 182 5.12 9.50 8.89
CA PHE A 182 4.62 8.40 9.71
C PHE A 182 5.09 7.06 9.15
N GLU A 183 5.14 6.06 10.03
CA GLU A 183 5.40 4.67 9.68
C GLU A 183 4.14 3.83 9.84
N THR A 184 3.98 2.90 8.92
CA THR A 184 2.82 2.00 8.83
C THR A 184 3.25 0.67 8.22
N PHE A 185 2.33 -0.30 8.17
CA PHE A 185 2.51 -1.51 7.39
C PHE A 185 1.27 -1.88 6.58
N VAL A 186 1.49 -2.52 5.44
CA VAL A 186 0.43 -3.19 4.67
C VAL A 186 0.56 -4.70 4.88
N ALA A 187 -0.52 -5.34 5.30
CA ALA A 187 -0.54 -6.77 5.58
C ALA A 187 -1.16 -7.56 4.43
N THR A 188 -0.71 -8.79 4.20
CA THR A 188 -1.39 -9.77 3.32
C THR A 188 -2.56 -10.43 4.03
N ASN A 189 -3.43 -11.11 3.27
CA ASN A 189 -4.23 -12.21 3.82
C ASN A 189 -3.33 -13.34 4.33
N GLU A 190 -3.89 -14.24 5.14
CA GLU A 190 -3.20 -15.43 5.66
C GLU A 190 -2.97 -16.49 4.56
N THR A 191 -3.87 -16.56 3.58
CA THR A 191 -3.87 -17.63 2.58
C THR A 191 -2.83 -17.38 1.48
N GLY A 192 -2.01 -18.38 1.18
CA GLY A 192 -1.09 -18.38 0.06
C GLY A 192 0.28 -17.75 0.35
N ILE A 193 0.54 -17.27 1.56
CA ILE A 193 1.84 -16.65 1.89
C ILE A 193 3.02 -17.64 1.82
N ASP A 194 2.76 -18.94 2.00
CA ASP A 194 3.81 -19.97 1.95
C ASP A 194 4.30 -20.28 0.53
N SER A 195 3.55 -19.89 -0.51
CA SER A 195 4.02 -20.01 -1.91
C SER A 195 4.92 -18.84 -2.34
N LEU A 196 4.99 -17.77 -1.53
CA LEU A 196 5.82 -16.59 -1.78
C LEU A 196 7.29 -16.87 -1.46
N THR A 197 7.98 -17.48 -2.41
CA THR A 197 9.40 -17.84 -2.34
C THR A 197 10.19 -17.21 -3.49
N GLY A 198 11.50 -17.00 -3.29
CA GLY A 198 12.39 -16.43 -4.30
C GLY A 198 12.24 -14.91 -4.40
N GLU A 199 12.25 -14.38 -5.63
CA GLU A 199 12.08 -12.96 -5.91
C GLU A 199 10.60 -12.57 -5.86
N LEU A 200 10.29 -11.58 -5.04
CA LEU A 200 8.93 -11.13 -4.75
C LEU A 200 8.77 -9.66 -5.15
N VAL A 201 7.53 -9.33 -5.54
CA VAL A 201 7.09 -7.97 -5.81
C VAL A 201 5.82 -7.70 -5.02
N TRP A 202 5.83 -6.59 -4.27
CA TRP A 202 4.65 -6.07 -3.58
C TRP A 202 4.20 -4.80 -4.27
N ARG A 203 3.07 -4.89 -4.99
CA ARG A 203 2.47 -3.76 -5.67
C ARG A 203 1.52 -3.01 -4.72
N LEU A 204 1.64 -1.70 -4.68
CA LEU A 204 0.79 -0.82 -3.89
C LEU A 204 0.34 0.41 -4.68
N GLN A 205 -0.93 0.75 -4.54
CA GLN A 205 -1.47 2.03 -4.96
C GLN A 205 -1.42 3.02 -3.79
N ILE A 206 -0.78 4.16 -4.01
CA ILE A 206 -0.61 5.21 -3.01
C ILE A 206 -1.12 6.54 -3.53
N ARG A 207 -1.60 7.42 -2.64
CA ARG A 207 -1.92 8.82 -2.97
C ARG A 207 -0.67 9.68 -2.85
N LYS A 208 -0.43 10.51 -3.86
CA LYS A 208 0.74 11.38 -3.98
C LYS A 208 0.44 12.88 -3.87
N GLY A 209 -0.71 13.22 -3.29
CA GLY A 209 -1.22 14.58 -3.14
C GLY A 209 -2.55 14.81 -3.85
N TYR A 210 -2.97 16.06 -3.93
CA TYR A 210 -4.21 16.50 -4.56
C TYR A 210 -3.95 17.29 -5.84
N ASN A 211 -4.85 17.14 -6.82
CA ASN A 211 -4.85 18.02 -7.98
C ASN A 211 -5.24 19.44 -7.54
N PRO A 212 -4.44 20.48 -7.87
CA PRO A 212 -4.65 21.83 -7.37
C PRO A 212 -5.94 22.49 -7.87
N LYS A 213 -6.50 22.04 -9.00
CA LYS A 213 -7.73 22.61 -9.58
C LYS A 213 -8.98 21.86 -9.14
N SER A 214 -8.94 20.53 -9.16
CA SER A 214 -10.12 19.71 -8.85
C SER A 214 -10.19 19.28 -7.39
N HIS A 215 -9.13 19.50 -6.61
CA HIS A 215 -8.97 19.01 -5.23
C HIS A 215 -9.18 17.50 -5.08
N ARG A 216 -9.01 16.75 -6.16
CA ARG A 216 -9.16 15.28 -6.16
C ARG A 216 -7.82 14.63 -5.93
N GLY A 217 -7.81 13.52 -5.19
CA GLY A 217 -6.58 12.79 -4.96
C GLY A 217 -5.95 12.37 -6.28
N VAL A 218 -4.63 12.30 -6.28
CA VAL A 218 -3.86 11.71 -7.38
C VAL A 218 -3.11 10.54 -6.80
N THR A 219 -3.26 9.37 -7.40
CA THR A 219 -2.57 8.15 -6.98
C THR A 219 -1.52 7.74 -8.00
N THR A 220 -0.63 6.84 -7.58
CA THR A 220 0.32 6.13 -8.44
C THR A 220 0.49 4.71 -7.92
N LEU A 221 1.06 3.82 -8.73
CA LEU A 221 1.46 2.48 -8.32
C LEU A 221 2.97 2.45 -8.04
N ILE A 222 3.36 1.75 -6.98
CA ILE A 222 4.76 1.40 -6.71
C ILE A 222 4.89 -0.11 -6.60
N ASP A 223 6.06 -0.61 -6.98
CA ASP A 223 6.46 -2.00 -6.77
C ASP A 223 7.61 -2.01 -5.77
N VAL A 224 7.44 -2.68 -4.64
CA VAL A 224 8.53 -2.96 -3.70
C VAL A 224 9.07 -4.35 -4.00
N VAL A 225 10.32 -4.43 -4.42
CA VAL A 225 10.99 -5.69 -4.76
C VAL A 225 11.92 -6.14 -3.63
N PHE A 226 11.91 -7.45 -3.37
CA PHE A 226 12.71 -8.09 -2.33
C PHE A 226 12.79 -9.59 -2.57
N ASN A 227 13.77 -10.25 -1.96
CA ASN A 227 13.81 -11.71 -1.90
C ASN A 227 13.11 -12.20 -0.62
N SER A 228 12.46 -13.36 -0.71
CA SER A 228 11.82 -14.03 0.43
C SER A 228 12.74 -14.27 1.64
N ASP A 229 14.06 -14.35 1.44
CA ASP A 229 15.04 -14.47 2.53
C ASP A 229 15.18 -13.19 3.39
N GLN A 230 14.71 -12.05 2.89
CA GLN A 230 14.68 -10.77 3.61
C GLN A 230 13.48 -10.67 4.57
N ILE A 231 12.57 -11.66 4.56
CA ILE A 231 11.39 -11.69 5.44
C ILE A 231 11.84 -12.03 6.87
N GLN A 232 11.60 -11.10 7.79
CA GLN A 232 11.96 -11.24 9.19
C GLN A 232 10.83 -11.90 9.97
N LYS A 233 11.13 -12.91 10.79
CA LYS A 233 10.14 -13.43 11.73
C LYS A 233 9.89 -12.42 12.84
N GLU A 234 8.62 -12.19 13.17
CA GLU A 234 8.28 -11.42 14.35
C GLU A 234 8.60 -12.24 15.60
N VAL A 235 9.33 -11.64 16.52
CA VAL A 235 9.45 -12.18 17.87
C VAL A 235 8.20 -11.70 18.62
N PRO A 236 7.41 -12.59 19.23
CA PRO A 236 6.28 -12.18 20.07
C PRO A 236 6.78 -11.17 21.09
N ALA A 237 6.10 -10.04 21.23
CA ALA A 237 6.39 -9.13 22.32
C ALA A 237 6.17 -9.90 23.62
N GLU A 238 7.25 -10.19 24.37
CA GLU A 238 7.12 -10.72 25.73
C GLU A 238 6.14 -9.80 26.47
N SER A 239 5.09 -10.39 27.04
CA SER A 239 4.19 -9.69 27.94
C SER A 239 5.08 -8.97 28.95
N LYS A 240 5.06 -7.64 28.97
CA LYS A 240 5.78 -6.88 29.99
C LYS A 240 5.35 -7.43 31.34
N ALA A 241 6.21 -8.20 32.00
CA ALA A 241 6.00 -8.62 33.36
C ALA A 241 5.80 -7.34 34.18
N PRO A 242 4.85 -7.30 35.14
CA PRO A 242 4.67 -6.13 35.98
C PRO A 242 6.00 -5.80 36.66
N LEU A 243 6.47 -4.56 36.48
CA LEU A 243 7.61 -4.05 37.23
C LEU A 243 7.28 -4.20 38.73
N PRO A 244 8.17 -4.80 39.53
CA PRO A 244 7.96 -4.88 40.97
C PRO A 244 7.96 -3.46 41.53
N THR A 245 6.86 -3.06 42.14
CA THR A 245 6.79 -1.87 42.98
C THR A 245 7.79 -2.03 44.13
N SER A 246 8.80 -1.16 44.17
CA SER A 246 9.59 -0.89 45.37
C SER A 246 8.96 0.25 46.16
#